data_AF-A0A975TBS1-F1
#
_entry.id   AF-A0A975TBS1-F1
#
_cell.length_a   1.000
_cell.length_b   1.000
_cell.length_c   1.000
_cell.angle_alpha   90.00
_cell.angle_beta   90.00
_cell.angle_gamma   90.00
#
_symmetry.space_group_name_H-M   'P 1'
#
loop_
_entity.id
_entity.type
_entity.pdbx_description
1 polymer ?
#
loop_
_entity_poly.entity_id
_entity_poly.type
_entity_poly.pdbx_seq_one_letter_code
_entity_poly.pdbx_strand_id
1 'polypeptide(L)'
;MANNDQSKVVIFNKKLIVEGEQDKRVIPELMEANGVPWPKGKEPVDIEAYGSDGFIDNKKISTRLKASGLTHLGLIIDADENPEDRWQSIRNACLKVETIQKSIDDFPEKMPETGMIINMNNQKFGIWMMPDNQNRGMLETFLAYMIKDESEPLWQYAQEVVIEAKTKGAKFIDEHTDKAYIYSWLAWQKPPGRQLHNAIQEEILNPQHPKAQVFVKWFKDLYDL
;
A
#
# COMPACT_ATOMS: atom_id res chain seq x y z
N MET A 1 -23.29 -10.00 -41.33
CA MET A 1 -23.56 -10.12 -39.89
C MET A 1 -22.32 -9.61 -39.17
N ALA A 2 -22.36 -8.36 -38.69
CA ALA A 2 -21.27 -7.80 -37.91
C ALA A 2 -21.47 -8.24 -36.46
N ASN A 3 -20.61 -9.13 -35.95
CA ASN A 3 -20.56 -9.44 -34.54
C ASN A 3 -19.94 -8.23 -33.83
N ASN A 4 -20.81 -7.48 -33.17
CA ASN A 4 -20.46 -6.41 -32.26
C ASN A 4 -19.86 -7.07 -31.01
N ASP A 5 -18.54 -7.19 -30.96
CA ASP A 5 -17.81 -7.55 -29.74
C ASP A 5 -17.87 -6.33 -28.81
N GLN A 6 -18.99 -6.21 -28.10
CA GLN A 6 -19.09 -5.30 -26.96
C GLN A 6 -18.15 -5.85 -25.89
N SER A 7 -16.99 -5.22 -25.78
CA SER A 7 -16.13 -5.31 -24.60
C SER A 7 -17.00 -5.15 -23.36
N LYS A 8 -17.29 -6.27 -22.67
CA LYS A 8 -17.94 -6.23 -21.37
C LYS A 8 -17.02 -5.44 -20.46
N VAL A 9 -17.41 -4.21 -20.15
CA VAL A 9 -16.76 -3.41 -19.12
C VAL A 9 -16.82 -4.24 -17.84
N VAL A 10 -15.68 -4.76 -17.40
CA VAL A 10 -15.56 -5.43 -16.11
C VAL A 10 -15.80 -4.35 -15.06
N ILE A 11 -16.95 -4.38 -14.40
CA ILE A 11 -17.23 -3.49 -13.28
C ILE A 11 -16.58 -4.12 -12.05
N PHE A 12 -15.45 -3.56 -11.64
CA PHE A 12 -14.81 -3.94 -10.38
C PHE A 12 -15.55 -3.29 -9.21
N ASN A 13 -16.16 -4.13 -8.37
CA ASN A 13 -16.88 -3.71 -7.17
C ASN A 13 -15.96 -3.53 -5.95
N LYS A 14 -14.72 -4.03 -6.00
CA LYS A 14 -13.69 -3.88 -4.98
C LYS A 14 -12.51 -3.10 -5.57
N LYS A 15 -12.18 -1.95 -4.99
CA LYS A 15 -11.11 -1.07 -5.46
C LYS A 15 -10.13 -0.71 -4.36
N LEU A 16 -8.87 -0.61 -4.72
CA LEU A 16 -7.79 -0.09 -3.89
C LEU A 16 -7.08 1.05 -4.63
N ILE A 17 -6.98 2.21 -4.01
CA ILE A 17 -6.18 3.33 -4.53
C ILE A 17 -4.86 3.36 -3.79
N VAL A 18 -3.76 3.40 -4.53
CA VAL A 18 -2.39 3.45 -4.02
C VAL A 18 -1.65 4.65 -4.60
N GLU A 19 -0.59 5.10 -3.94
CA GLU A 19 0.19 6.24 -4.42
C GLU A 19 0.98 5.91 -5.69
N GLY A 20 1.69 4.78 -5.71
CA GLY A 20 2.66 4.45 -6.75
C GLY A 20 2.33 3.22 -7.59
N GLU A 21 2.94 3.15 -8.77
CA GLU A 21 2.92 1.95 -9.61
C GLU A 21 3.66 0.75 -8.96
N GLN A 22 4.57 1.00 -8.02
CA GLN A 22 5.24 -0.08 -7.29
C GLN A 22 4.29 -0.78 -6.32
N ASP A 23 3.47 -0.05 -5.58
CA ASP A 23 2.45 -0.60 -4.68
C ASP A 23 1.51 -1.54 -5.44
N LYS A 24 1.03 -1.07 -6.60
CA LYS A 24 0.15 -1.82 -7.49
C LYS A 24 0.74 -3.16 -7.94
N ARG A 25 2.07 -3.26 -8.06
CA ARG A 25 2.77 -4.49 -8.44
C ARG A 25 3.13 -5.36 -7.25
N VAL A 26 3.43 -4.75 -6.10
CA VAL A 26 3.86 -5.44 -4.88
C VAL A 26 2.70 -6.13 -4.16
N ILE A 27 1.55 -5.45 -4.04
CA ILE A 27 0.41 -5.94 -3.26
C ILE A 27 -0.12 -7.29 -3.77
N PRO A 28 -0.31 -7.50 -5.09
CA PRO A 28 -0.72 -8.81 -5.60
C PRO A 28 0.23 -9.93 -5.19
N GLU A 29 1.54 -9.77 -5.36
CA GLU A 29 2.54 -10.78 -4.99
C GLU A 29 2.50 -11.09 -3.48
N LEU A 30 2.32 -10.06 -2.64
CA LEU A 30 2.18 -10.24 -1.20
C LEU A 30 0.90 -11.00 -0.83
N MET A 31 -0.21 -10.69 -1.52
CA MET A 31 -1.49 -11.35 -1.28
C MET A 31 -1.46 -12.82 -1.75
N GLU A 32 -0.85 -13.10 -2.90
CA GLU A 32 -0.66 -14.46 -3.41
C GLU A 32 0.21 -15.30 -2.48
N ALA A 33 1.33 -14.75 -2.02
CA ALA A 33 2.19 -15.38 -1.03
C ALA A 33 1.48 -15.65 0.31
N ASN A 34 0.37 -14.97 0.58
CA ASN A 34 -0.47 -15.14 1.77
C ASN A 34 -1.81 -15.84 1.48
N GLY A 35 -1.89 -16.59 0.38
CA GLY A 35 -2.99 -17.50 0.09
C GLY A 35 -4.23 -16.87 -0.53
N VAL A 36 -4.15 -15.64 -1.04
CA VAL A 36 -5.22 -14.99 -1.81
C VAL A 36 -4.91 -15.13 -3.30
N PRO A 37 -5.66 -15.95 -4.07
CA PRO A 37 -5.39 -16.12 -5.50
C PRO A 37 -5.58 -14.80 -6.27
N TRP A 38 -4.64 -14.47 -7.17
CA TRP A 38 -4.70 -13.25 -7.99
C TRP A 38 -4.72 -13.53 -9.50
N PRO A 39 -5.72 -14.27 -10.02
CA PRO A 39 -5.75 -14.66 -11.41
C PRO A 39 -5.92 -13.45 -12.34
N LYS A 40 -5.04 -13.34 -13.35
CA LYS A 40 -5.09 -12.29 -14.37
C LYS A 40 -6.45 -12.21 -15.06
N GLY A 41 -7.04 -11.01 -15.10
CA GLY A 41 -8.37 -10.72 -15.67
C GLY A 41 -9.55 -11.11 -14.77
N LYS A 42 -9.29 -11.65 -13.59
CA LYS A 42 -10.27 -11.98 -12.54
C LYS A 42 -9.72 -11.59 -11.17
N GLU A 43 -8.97 -10.50 -11.12
CA GLU A 43 -8.35 -9.99 -9.91
C GLU A 43 -9.43 -9.76 -8.83
N PRO A 44 -9.20 -10.20 -7.57
CA PRO A 44 -10.19 -10.04 -6.51
C PRO A 44 -10.42 -8.57 -6.13
N VAL A 45 -9.44 -7.71 -6.40
CA VAL A 45 -9.46 -6.26 -6.13
C VAL A 45 -8.79 -5.54 -7.29
N ASP A 46 -9.43 -4.49 -7.79
CA ASP A 46 -8.84 -3.59 -8.79
C ASP A 46 -7.95 -2.55 -8.11
N ILE A 47 -6.65 -2.58 -8.42
CA ILE A 47 -5.66 -1.65 -7.86
C ILE A 47 -5.33 -0.54 -8.86
N GLU A 48 -5.62 0.70 -8.48
CA GLU A 48 -5.36 1.92 -9.23
C GLU A 48 -4.22 2.70 -8.56
N ALA A 49 -3.11 2.89 -9.28
CA ALA A 49 -2.06 3.80 -8.86
C ALA A 49 -2.44 5.23 -9.27
N TYR A 50 -2.46 6.15 -8.31
CA TYR A 50 -2.86 7.54 -8.55
C TYR A 50 -1.69 8.42 -9.01
N GLY A 51 -0.46 8.07 -8.65
CA GLY A 51 0.76 8.82 -8.93
C GLY A 51 1.13 9.87 -7.87
N SER A 52 0.27 10.05 -6.86
CA SER A 52 0.51 10.88 -5.66
C SER A 52 -0.55 10.60 -4.60
N ASP A 53 -0.40 11.20 -3.43
CA ASP A 53 -1.41 11.28 -2.37
C ASP A 53 -2.61 12.20 -2.69
N GLY A 54 -2.65 12.80 -3.89
CA GLY A 54 -3.66 13.79 -4.26
C GLY A 54 -5.10 13.25 -4.30
N PHE A 55 -5.31 11.94 -4.14
CA PHE A 55 -6.62 11.33 -3.94
C PHE A 55 -7.20 11.54 -2.53
N ILE A 56 -6.39 12.01 -1.57
CA ILE A 56 -6.82 12.43 -0.22
C ILE A 56 -7.50 13.80 -0.32
N ASP A 57 -8.69 13.80 -0.92
CA ASP A 57 -9.55 14.97 -1.06
C ASP A 57 -10.99 14.53 -0.85
N ASN A 58 -11.75 15.32 -0.10
CA ASN A 58 -13.12 14.94 0.27
C ASN A 58 -14.02 14.74 -0.96
N LYS A 59 -13.87 15.53 -2.02
CA LYS A 59 -14.65 15.39 -3.25
C LYS A 59 -14.24 14.11 -3.97
N LYS A 60 -12.93 13.85 -4.11
CA LYS A 60 -12.42 12.63 -4.76
C LYS A 60 -12.84 11.35 -4.01
N ILE A 61 -12.74 11.34 -2.68
CA ILE A 61 -13.21 10.23 -1.84
C ILE A 61 -14.72 10.06 -2.01
N SER A 62 -15.50 11.15 -1.91
CA SER A 62 -16.96 11.10 -2.07
C SER A 62 -17.38 10.59 -3.46
N THR A 63 -16.72 11.05 -4.52
CA THR A 63 -16.98 10.60 -5.90
C THR A 63 -16.72 9.10 -6.05
N ARG A 64 -15.61 8.59 -5.50
CA ARG A 64 -15.29 7.15 -5.56
C ARG A 64 -16.31 6.32 -4.80
N LEU A 65 -16.67 6.72 -3.57
CA LEU A 65 -17.68 6.01 -2.78
C LEU A 65 -19.05 5.96 -3.47
N LYS A 66 -19.39 7.00 -4.25
CA LYS A 66 -20.64 7.06 -5.03
C LYS A 66 -20.59 6.33 -6.37
N ALA A 67 -19.46 5.73 -6.73
CA ALA A 67 -19.34 4.99 -7.99
C ALA A 67 -20.31 3.80 -8.00
N SER A 68 -21.09 3.68 -9.08
CA SER A 68 -22.09 2.63 -9.23
C SER A 68 -21.45 1.24 -9.14
N GLY A 69 -22.03 0.37 -8.31
CA GLY A 69 -21.55 -1.01 -8.12
C GLY A 69 -20.35 -1.17 -7.17
N LEU A 70 -19.78 -0.08 -6.65
CA LEU A 70 -18.71 -0.16 -5.65
C LEU A 70 -19.25 -0.73 -4.33
N THR A 71 -18.53 -1.70 -3.79
CA THR A 71 -18.80 -2.38 -2.51
C THR A 71 -17.65 -2.22 -1.52
N HIS A 72 -16.41 -2.10 -1.99
CA HIS A 72 -15.25 -1.95 -1.11
C HIS A 72 -14.27 -0.95 -1.71
N LEU A 73 -13.86 0.02 -0.92
CA LEU A 73 -12.84 1.01 -1.28
C LEU A 73 -11.74 1.03 -0.22
N GLY A 74 -10.52 0.74 -0.63
CA GLY A 74 -9.32 0.92 0.18
C GLY A 74 -8.51 2.10 -0.33
N LEU A 75 -7.82 2.77 0.59
CA LEU A 75 -6.78 3.75 0.31
C LEU A 75 -5.49 3.31 1.02
N ILE A 76 -4.38 3.27 0.32
CA ILE A 76 -3.03 3.14 0.90
C ILE A 76 -2.27 4.43 0.64
N ILE A 77 -1.67 4.96 1.69
CA ILE A 77 -0.97 6.25 1.70
C ILE A 77 0.38 6.08 2.39
N ASP A 78 1.43 6.74 1.89
CA ASP A 78 2.72 6.81 2.58
C ASP A 78 2.64 7.80 3.77
N ALA A 79 3.21 7.42 4.91
CA ALA A 79 3.33 8.33 6.06
C ALA A 79 4.37 9.43 5.84
N ASP A 80 5.31 9.21 4.93
CA ASP A 80 6.49 10.04 4.69
C ASP A 80 7.22 10.32 6.00
N GLU A 81 7.38 11.59 6.39
CA GLU A 81 8.14 12.01 7.58
C GLU A 81 7.28 12.27 8.81
N ASN A 82 5.98 12.60 8.65
CA ASN A 82 5.10 13.03 9.76
C ASN A 82 3.77 12.25 9.75
N PRO A 83 3.73 11.05 10.35
CA PRO A 83 2.54 10.19 10.39
C PRO A 83 1.30 10.85 11.01
N GLU A 84 1.48 11.62 12.08
CA GLU A 84 0.36 12.28 12.78
C GLU A 84 -0.31 13.34 11.90
N ASP A 85 0.49 14.20 11.27
CA ASP A 85 -0.01 15.24 10.37
C ASP A 85 -0.68 14.62 9.13
N ARG A 86 -0.07 13.54 8.60
CA ARG A 86 -0.62 12.76 7.49
C ARG A 86 -1.99 12.20 7.85
N TRP A 87 -2.10 11.54 9.01
CA TRP A 87 -3.37 11.01 9.50
C TRP A 87 -4.40 12.13 9.72
N GLN A 88 -4.00 13.26 10.31
CA GLN A 88 -4.90 14.39 10.54
C GLN A 88 -5.44 14.95 9.22
N SER A 89 -4.62 15.02 8.17
CA SER A 89 -5.05 15.43 6.82
C SER A 89 -6.12 14.47 6.24
N ILE A 90 -5.85 13.17 6.30
CA ILE A 90 -6.79 12.11 5.86
C ILE A 90 -8.10 12.19 6.63
N ARG A 91 -8.02 12.28 7.96
CA ARG A 91 -9.16 12.42 8.86
C ARG A 91 -10.00 13.64 8.51
N ASN A 92 -9.36 14.80 8.31
CA ASN A 92 -10.04 16.04 7.92
C ASN A 92 -10.75 15.92 6.57
N ALA A 93 -10.18 15.20 5.60
CA ALA A 93 -10.84 14.92 4.33
C ALA A 93 -12.05 13.99 4.51
N CYS A 94 -11.90 12.91 5.29
CA CYS A 94 -12.94 11.93 5.55
C CYS A 94 -14.14 12.51 6.29
N LEU A 95 -13.90 13.35 7.31
CA LEU A 95 -14.96 14.02 8.09
C LEU A 95 -15.84 14.95 7.24
N LYS A 96 -15.36 15.40 6.08
CA LYS A 96 -16.13 16.22 5.12
C LYS A 96 -16.92 15.39 4.11
N VAL A 97 -16.90 14.05 4.22
CA VAL A 97 -17.66 13.14 3.35
C VAL A 97 -18.89 12.65 4.09
N GLU A 98 -20.07 13.06 3.63
CA GLU A 98 -21.36 12.79 4.28
C GLU A 98 -21.61 11.28 4.54
N THR A 99 -21.26 10.41 3.59
CA THR A 99 -21.44 8.95 3.76
C THR A 99 -20.54 8.37 4.84
N ILE A 100 -19.32 8.90 5.00
CA ILE A 100 -18.42 8.52 6.10
C ILE A 100 -18.98 9.01 7.44
N GLN A 101 -19.33 10.30 7.51
CA GLN A 101 -19.84 10.91 8.74
C GLN A 101 -21.10 10.22 9.29
N LYS A 102 -21.97 9.72 8.41
CA LYS A 102 -23.17 8.96 8.83
C LYS A 102 -22.89 7.52 9.25
N SER A 103 -21.71 6.99 8.94
CA SER A 103 -21.36 5.58 9.15
C SER A 103 -20.48 5.35 10.39
N ILE A 104 -19.98 6.41 11.01
CA ILE A 104 -19.17 6.33 12.23
C ILE A 104 -19.43 7.55 13.11
N ASP A 105 -19.79 7.30 14.37
CA ASP A 105 -20.08 8.37 15.34
C ASP A 105 -18.80 9.01 15.88
N ASP A 106 -17.77 8.19 16.17
CA ASP A 106 -16.49 8.65 16.70
C ASP A 106 -15.34 8.27 15.76
N PHE A 107 -14.91 9.24 14.95
CA PHE A 107 -13.78 9.06 14.04
C PHE A 107 -12.47 9.22 14.82
N PRO A 108 -11.61 8.18 14.87
CA PRO A 108 -10.50 8.12 15.81
C PRO A 108 -9.52 9.27 15.59
N GLU A 109 -9.04 9.86 16.68
CA GLU A 109 -8.06 10.94 16.64
C GLU A 109 -6.68 10.45 16.20
N LYS A 110 -6.36 9.18 16.46
CA LYS A 110 -5.13 8.52 16.04
C LYS A 110 -5.43 7.40 15.06
N MET A 111 -4.51 7.16 14.13
CA MET A 111 -4.62 6.04 13.20
C MET A 111 -4.58 4.72 13.99
N PRO A 112 -5.52 3.78 13.79
CA PRO A 112 -5.45 2.46 14.42
C PRO A 112 -4.25 1.65 13.91
N GLU A 113 -3.55 0.95 14.81
CA GLU A 113 -2.38 0.11 14.47
C GLU A 113 -2.70 -0.98 13.44
N THR A 114 -3.95 -1.48 13.44
CA THR A 114 -4.43 -2.52 12.53
C THR A 114 -5.00 -1.98 11.21
N GLY A 115 -4.82 -0.69 10.94
CA GLY A 115 -5.50 0.00 9.84
C GLY A 115 -6.95 0.35 10.19
N MET A 116 -7.52 1.31 9.46
CA MET A 116 -8.90 1.72 9.64
C MET A 116 -9.81 0.98 8.66
N ILE A 117 -10.96 0.51 9.15
CA ILE A 117 -12.06 0.00 8.32
C ILE A 117 -13.38 0.58 8.86
N ILE A 118 -14.14 1.23 7.99
CA ILE A 118 -15.48 1.76 8.26
C ILE A 118 -16.49 0.89 7.51
N ASN A 119 -17.37 0.25 8.26
CA ASN A 119 -18.50 -0.47 7.70
C ASN A 119 -19.66 0.50 7.49
N MET A 120 -20.00 0.73 6.22
CA MET A 120 -21.19 1.48 5.80
C MET A 120 -22.27 0.48 5.39
N ASN A 121 -23.53 0.91 5.32
CA ASN A 121 -24.69 0.02 5.06
C ASN A 121 -24.44 -1.07 4.01
N ASN A 122 -23.92 -0.70 2.82
CA ASN A 122 -23.64 -1.64 1.73
C ASN A 122 -22.20 -1.54 1.19
N GLN A 123 -21.30 -0.88 1.93
CA GLN A 123 -19.93 -0.63 1.47
C GLN A 123 -18.95 -0.72 2.64
N LYS A 124 -17.71 -1.16 2.39
CA LYS A 124 -16.60 -0.92 3.33
C LYS A 124 -15.64 0.11 2.77
N PHE A 125 -15.17 0.98 3.66
CA PHE A 125 -14.14 1.95 3.36
C PHE A 125 -12.95 1.73 4.29
N GLY A 126 -11.78 1.47 3.73
CA GLY A 126 -10.56 1.19 4.48
C GLY A 126 -9.46 2.19 4.18
N ILE A 127 -8.63 2.46 5.19
CA ILE A 127 -7.41 3.26 5.07
C ILE A 127 -6.28 2.48 5.70
N TRP A 128 -5.15 2.42 5.00
CA TRP A 128 -3.87 1.96 5.51
C TRP A 128 -2.81 3.05 5.27
N MET A 129 -1.98 3.29 6.26
CA MET A 129 -0.87 4.22 6.16
C MET A 129 0.44 3.43 6.26
N MET A 130 1.28 3.49 5.24
CA MET A 130 2.58 2.82 5.24
C MET A 130 3.49 3.42 6.32
N PRO A 131 4.43 2.63 6.87
CA PRO A 131 4.56 1.20 6.63
C PRO A 131 3.63 0.35 7.51
N ASP A 132 3.16 0.86 8.65
CA ASP A 132 2.49 0.08 9.69
C ASP A 132 1.40 0.84 10.46
N ASN A 133 0.88 1.91 9.86
CA ASN A 133 -0.10 2.84 10.41
C ASN A 133 0.38 3.74 11.55
N GLN A 134 1.61 3.57 12.06
CA GLN A 134 2.11 4.32 13.22
C GLN A 134 3.39 5.08 12.92
N ASN A 135 4.32 4.45 12.23
CA ASN A 135 5.64 4.99 11.97
C ASN A 135 5.68 5.78 10.67
N ARG A 136 6.73 6.61 10.55
CA ARG A 136 7.08 7.28 9.30
C ARG A 136 7.50 6.24 8.25
N GLY A 137 7.37 6.60 6.99
CA GLY A 137 7.91 5.83 5.88
C GLY A 137 6.93 5.62 4.74
N MET A 138 7.34 4.75 3.84
CA MET A 138 6.69 4.46 2.57
C MET A 138 6.70 2.95 2.28
N LEU A 139 6.27 2.56 1.09
CA LEU A 139 6.35 1.18 0.63
C LEU A 139 7.72 0.53 0.89
N GLU A 140 8.83 1.21 0.56
CA GLU A 140 10.17 0.64 0.79
C GLU A 140 10.46 0.39 2.27
N THR A 141 9.99 1.25 3.18
CA THR A 141 10.09 1.05 4.64
C THR A 141 9.28 -0.17 5.08
N PHE A 142 8.09 -0.38 4.50
CA PHE A 142 7.26 -1.56 4.76
C PHE A 142 7.95 -2.85 4.29
N LEU A 143 8.53 -2.83 3.08
CA LEU A 143 9.22 -3.97 2.51
C LEU A 143 10.49 -4.33 3.30
N ALA A 144 11.17 -3.34 3.88
CA ALA A 144 12.34 -3.58 4.73
C ALA A 144 12.00 -4.41 5.99
N TYR A 145 10.75 -4.37 6.49
CA TYR A 145 10.32 -5.27 7.57
C TYR A 145 10.33 -6.74 7.18
N MET A 146 10.32 -7.05 5.89
CA MET A 146 10.33 -8.43 5.40
C MET A 146 11.74 -8.94 5.09
N ILE A 147 12.79 -8.15 5.34
CA ILE A 147 14.16 -8.65 5.26
C ILE A 147 14.33 -9.72 6.34
N LYS A 148 14.86 -10.88 5.95
CA LYS A 148 15.02 -12.02 6.85
C LYS A 148 16.11 -11.74 7.88
N ASP A 149 15.94 -12.24 9.10
CA ASP A 149 16.90 -12.04 10.19
C ASP A 149 18.33 -12.47 9.81
N GLU A 150 18.49 -13.56 9.03
CA GLU A 150 19.80 -13.99 8.54
C GLU A 150 20.48 -13.00 7.57
N SER A 151 19.71 -12.09 6.98
CA SER A 151 20.21 -11.04 6.07
C SER A 151 20.52 -9.73 6.79
N GLU A 152 20.26 -9.64 8.10
CA GLU A 152 20.46 -8.42 8.89
C GLU A 152 21.87 -7.84 8.77
N PRO A 153 22.98 -8.62 8.81
CA PRO A 153 24.32 -8.05 8.63
C PRO A 153 24.53 -7.39 7.26
N LEU A 154 23.99 -8.00 6.19
CA LEU A 154 24.09 -7.45 4.84
C LEU A 154 23.16 -6.23 4.66
N TRP A 155 22.02 -6.23 5.35
CA TRP A 155 21.09 -5.10 5.38
C TRP A 155 21.71 -3.88 6.06
N GLN A 156 22.30 -4.05 7.25
CA GLN A 156 23.03 -2.99 7.95
C GLN A 156 24.17 -2.44 7.08
N TYR A 157 24.93 -3.32 6.42
CA TYR A 157 25.99 -2.90 5.51
C TYR A 157 25.45 -2.09 4.31
N ALA A 158 24.28 -2.45 3.77
CA ALA A 158 23.64 -1.64 2.71
C ALA A 158 23.33 -0.23 3.19
N GLN A 159 22.86 -0.08 4.43
CA GLN A 159 22.56 1.22 5.03
C GLN A 159 23.83 2.05 5.22
N GLU A 160 24.90 1.45 5.74
CA GLU A 160 26.21 2.11 5.88
C GLU A 160 26.75 2.60 4.53
N VAL A 161 26.72 1.75 3.49
CA VAL A 161 27.19 2.10 2.14
C VAL A 161 26.35 3.25 1.56
N VAL A 162 25.05 3.27 1.77
CA VAL A 162 24.17 4.35 1.28
C VAL A 162 24.47 5.67 1.98
N ILE A 163 24.70 5.64 3.29
CA ILE A 163 25.13 6.83 4.05
C ILE A 163 26.48 7.32 3.53
N GLU A 164 27.46 6.43 3.36
CA GLU A 164 28.77 6.80 2.81
C GLU A 164 28.65 7.34 1.38
N ALA A 165 27.80 6.75 0.54
CA ALA A 165 27.59 7.16 -0.84
C ALA A 165 27.11 8.61 -0.94
N LYS A 166 26.29 9.11 0.00
CA LYS A 166 25.92 10.54 0.05
C LYS A 166 27.16 11.42 0.20
N THR A 167 28.09 11.05 1.09
CA THR A 167 29.34 11.80 1.28
C THR A 167 30.23 11.81 0.03
N LYS A 168 30.07 10.81 -0.84
CA LYS A 168 30.78 10.68 -2.12
C LYS A 168 30.02 11.28 -3.31
N GLY A 169 28.90 11.95 -3.10
CA GLY A 169 28.15 12.65 -4.15
C GLY A 169 26.99 11.86 -4.78
N ALA A 170 26.46 10.84 -4.10
CA ALA A 170 25.18 10.25 -4.49
C ALA A 170 24.07 11.33 -4.50
N LYS A 171 23.18 11.26 -5.49
CA LYS A 171 22.25 12.36 -5.84
C LYS A 171 20.84 12.22 -5.28
N PHE A 172 20.54 11.13 -4.57
CA PHE A 172 19.20 10.94 -4.02
C PHE A 172 18.99 11.92 -2.85
N ILE A 173 17.76 12.43 -2.75
CA ILE A 173 17.35 13.36 -1.69
C ILE A 173 17.15 12.62 -0.36
N ASP A 174 17.05 13.36 0.75
CA ASP A 174 16.96 12.77 2.10
C ASP A 174 15.70 11.92 2.28
N GLU A 175 14.59 12.36 1.70
CA GLU A 175 13.29 11.68 1.70
C GLU A 175 13.35 10.32 0.97
N HIS A 176 14.34 10.11 0.09
CA HIS A 176 14.53 8.85 -0.64
C HIS A 176 15.53 7.91 0.03
N THR A 177 15.89 8.13 1.30
CA THR A 177 16.92 7.34 1.98
C THR A 177 16.52 5.87 2.14
N ASP A 178 15.29 5.58 2.58
CA ASP A 178 14.81 4.19 2.72
C ASP A 178 14.75 3.46 1.37
N LYS A 179 14.42 4.20 0.31
CA LYS A 179 14.49 3.72 -1.07
C LYS A 179 15.92 3.37 -1.45
N ALA A 180 16.89 4.25 -1.18
CA ALA A 180 18.28 3.97 -1.47
C ALA A 180 18.79 2.74 -0.70
N TYR A 181 18.37 2.54 0.56
CA TYR A 181 18.70 1.34 1.34
C TYR A 181 18.22 0.07 0.65
N ILE A 182 16.92 -0.08 0.42
CA ILE A 182 16.37 -1.34 -0.09
C ILE A 182 16.87 -1.65 -1.51
N TYR A 183 16.98 -0.64 -2.39
CA TYR A 183 17.47 -0.88 -3.75
C TYR A 183 18.97 -1.22 -3.79
N SER A 184 19.77 -0.67 -2.88
CA SER A 184 21.19 -1.06 -2.76
C SER A 184 21.33 -2.48 -2.25
N TRP A 185 20.54 -2.85 -1.25
CA TRP A 185 20.49 -4.23 -0.76
C TRP A 185 20.01 -5.22 -1.83
N LEU A 186 18.98 -4.86 -2.61
CA LEU A 186 18.46 -5.66 -3.73
C LEU A 186 19.48 -5.84 -4.86
N ALA A 187 20.42 -4.91 -5.04
CA ALA A 187 21.50 -5.02 -6.01
C ALA A 187 22.46 -6.19 -5.71
N TRP A 188 22.49 -6.67 -4.46
CA TRP A 188 23.38 -7.75 -4.01
C TRP A 188 22.70 -9.12 -3.89
N GLN A 189 21.41 -9.20 -4.22
CA GLN A 189 20.64 -10.44 -4.12
C GLN A 189 20.94 -11.39 -5.27
N LYS A 190 20.33 -12.58 -5.26
CA LYS A 190 20.46 -13.58 -6.32
C LYS A 190 19.11 -13.78 -7.04
N PRO A 191 18.99 -13.44 -8.34
CA PRO A 191 19.97 -12.69 -9.13
C PRO A 191 20.06 -11.22 -8.69
N PRO A 192 21.15 -10.50 -9.00
CA PRO A 192 21.35 -9.13 -8.55
C PRO A 192 20.35 -8.16 -9.19
N GLY A 193 19.96 -7.13 -8.44
CA GLY A 193 19.13 -6.02 -8.93
C GLY A 193 17.65 -6.36 -9.10
N ARG A 194 17.09 -7.19 -8.20
CA ARG A 194 15.66 -7.55 -8.26
C ARG A 194 14.77 -6.34 -8.05
N GLN A 195 13.63 -6.35 -8.72
CA GLN A 195 12.55 -5.40 -8.47
C GLN A 195 11.77 -5.82 -7.21
N LEU A 196 11.11 -4.88 -6.54
CA LEU A 196 10.44 -5.11 -5.25
C LEU A 196 9.40 -6.25 -5.29
N HIS A 197 8.53 -6.28 -6.31
CA HIS A 197 7.53 -7.34 -6.47
C HIS A 197 8.18 -8.72 -6.68
N ASN A 198 9.24 -8.79 -7.50
CA ASN A 198 10.00 -10.02 -7.70
C ASN A 198 10.67 -10.50 -6.40
N ALA A 199 11.12 -9.58 -5.54
CA ALA A 199 11.74 -9.95 -4.28
C ALA A 199 10.76 -10.63 -3.31
N ILE A 200 9.47 -10.34 -3.41
CA ILE A 200 8.41 -11.06 -2.69
C ILE A 200 8.18 -12.42 -3.34
N GLN A 201 7.97 -12.45 -4.66
CA GLN A 201 7.67 -13.66 -5.42
C GLN A 201 8.76 -14.73 -5.27
N GLU A 202 10.03 -14.33 -5.21
CA GLU A 202 11.18 -15.22 -5.09
C GLU A 202 11.61 -15.47 -3.64
N GLU A 203 10.80 -15.05 -2.67
CA GLU A 203 11.06 -15.22 -1.23
C GLU A 203 12.43 -14.64 -0.80
N ILE A 204 12.90 -13.60 -1.47
CA ILE A 204 14.05 -12.80 -1.04
C ILE A 204 13.65 -11.97 0.19
N LEU A 205 12.46 -11.39 0.11
CA LEU A 205 11.71 -10.87 1.25
C LEU A 205 10.83 -12.00 1.82
N ASN A 206 10.58 -11.98 3.13
CA ASN A 206 9.69 -12.91 3.83
C ASN A 206 8.25 -12.35 3.89
N PRO A 207 7.34 -12.76 2.99
CA PRO A 207 5.96 -12.29 3.00
C PRO A 207 5.15 -12.71 4.24
N GLN A 208 5.65 -13.67 5.03
CA GLN A 208 5.04 -14.14 6.28
C GLN A 208 5.54 -13.39 7.52
N HIS A 209 6.38 -12.36 7.36
CA HIS A 209 6.89 -11.60 8.50
C HIS A 209 5.74 -10.99 9.34
N PRO A 210 5.77 -11.06 10.69
CA PRO A 210 4.66 -10.63 11.54
C PRO A 210 4.17 -9.20 11.28
N LYS A 211 5.06 -8.26 10.96
CA LYS A 211 4.67 -6.88 10.61
C LYS A 211 3.89 -6.81 9.28
N ALA A 212 4.25 -7.62 8.30
CA ALA A 212 3.51 -7.71 7.03
C ALA A 212 2.13 -8.36 7.23
N GLN A 213 2.01 -9.27 8.19
CA GLN A 213 0.75 -9.96 8.47
C GLN A 213 -0.35 -9.02 8.99
N VAL A 214 -0.01 -7.91 9.63
CA VAL A 214 -1.00 -6.88 10.02
C VAL A 214 -1.64 -6.26 8.78
N PHE A 215 -0.84 -5.91 7.77
CA PHE A 215 -1.33 -5.40 6.48
C PHE A 215 -2.16 -6.45 5.73
N VAL A 216 -1.66 -7.69 5.66
CA VAL A 216 -2.37 -8.80 5.01
C VAL A 216 -3.73 -9.03 5.65
N LYS A 217 -3.80 -9.01 6.98
CA LYS A 217 -5.06 -9.15 7.70
C LYS A 217 -6.01 -7.99 7.40
N TRP A 218 -5.54 -6.75 7.48
CA TRP A 218 -6.34 -5.57 7.14
C TRP A 218 -6.90 -5.66 5.72
N PHE A 219 -6.09 -6.06 4.75
CA PHE A 219 -6.52 -6.21 3.36
C PHE A 219 -7.62 -7.26 3.23
N LYS A 220 -7.44 -8.43 3.84
CA LYS A 220 -8.44 -9.52 3.84
C LYS A 220 -9.74 -9.10 4.52
N ASP A 221 -9.66 -8.45 5.68
CA ASP A 221 -10.84 -7.97 6.41
C ASP A 221 -11.61 -6.90 5.61
N LEU A 222 -10.88 -5.99 4.95
CA LEU A 222 -11.47 -4.94 4.12
C LEU A 222 -12.19 -5.54 2.91
N TYR A 223 -11.61 -6.55 2.26
CA TYR A 223 -12.14 -7.09 1.01
C TYR A 223 -12.91 -8.40 1.16
N ASP A 224 -13.14 -8.89 2.38
CA ASP A 224 -13.80 -10.18 2.64
C ASP A 224 -13.14 -11.34 1.85
N LEU A 225 -11.83 -11.53 2.05
CA LEU A 225 -10.98 -12.53 1.37
C LEU A 225 -10.36 -13.56 2.32
#